data_AF-A0A3D5GME8-F1
#
_entry.id   AF-A0A3D5GME8-F1
#
_cell.length_a   1.000
_cell.length_b   1.000
_cell.length_c   1.000
_cell.angle_alpha   90.00
_cell.angle_beta   90.00
_cell.angle_gamma   90.00
#
_symmetry.space_group_name_H-M   'P 1'
#
loop_
_entity.id
_entity.type
_entity.pdbx_description
1 polymer ?
#
loop_
_entity_poly.entity_id
_entity_poly.type
_entity_poly.pdbx_seq_one_letter_code
_entity_poly.pdbx_strand_id
1 'polypeptide(L)' 'MGRRGEDSAFKGTIGRTHAESEPWWPETATAPEDSPNVLVVLLDDTGFAHLGCYGSSIDTP' A
#
# COMPACT_ATOMS: atom_id res chain seq x y z
N MET A 1 -9.25 -19.13 14.98
CA MET A 1 -9.49 -17.73 15.37
C MET A 1 -8.15 -17.12 15.78
N GLY A 2 -7.32 -16.73 14.81
CA GLY A 2 -5.99 -16.17 15.07
C GLY A 2 -6.10 -14.74 15.58
N ARG A 3 -5.32 -14.39 16.60
CA ARG A 3 -5.31 -13.05 17.20
C ARG A 3 -4.98 -12.00 16.14
N ARG A 4 -5.87 -11.01 16.00
CA ARG A 4 -5.67 -9.82 15.19
C ARG A 4 -4.68 -8.91 15.92
N GLY A 5 -3.55 -8.62 15.28
CA GLY A 5 -2.59 -7.59 15.70
C GLY A 5 -1.81 -7.93 16.97
N GLU A 6 -0.71 -8.66 16.84
CA GLU A 6 0.38 -8.46 17.79
C GLU A 6 0.95 -7.06 17.55
N ASP A 7 1.10 -6.27 18.62
CA ASP A 7 1.79 -4.98 18.63
C ASP A 7 3.24 -5.18 18.18
N SER A 8 3.47 -5.18 16.87
CA SER A 8 4.80 -5.41 16.34
C SER A 8 5.62 -4.14 16.53
N ALA A 9 6.45 -4.13 17.58
CA ALA A 9 7.46 -3.10 17.74
C ALA A 9 8.28 -2.99 16.46
N PHE A 10 8.53 -1.76 16.00
CA PHE A 10 9.38 -1.49 14.84
C PHE A 10 10.76 -2.12 15.03
N LYS A 11 11.22 -2.93 14.07
CA LYS A 11 12.51 -3.63 14.15
C LYS A 11 13.56 -3.08 13.18
N GLY A 12 13.29 -1.93 12.56
CA GLY A 12 14.27 -1.25 11.73
C GLY A 12 15.21 -0.37 12.56
N THR A 13 16.07 0.36 11.87
CA THR A 13 17.04 1.28 12.49
C THR A 13 16.74 2.69 12.05
N ILE A 14 16.57 3.63 12.99
CA ILE A 14 16.42 5.06 12.70
C ILE A 14 17.79 5.73 12.83
N GLY A 15 18.39 6.05 11.68
CA GLY A 15 19.64 6.81 11.59
C GLY A 15 19.41 8.32 11.56
N ARG A 16 20.49 9.12 11.56
CA ARG A 16 20.38 10.58 11.41
C ARG A 16 20.06 10.98 9.98
N THR A 17 20.46 10.14 9.04
CA THR A 17 20.21 10.31 7.61
C THR A 17 19.47 9.10 7.05
N HIS A 18 18.85 9.25 5.88
CA HIS A 18 18.20 8.13 5.19
C HIS A 18 19.16 6.98 4.90
N ALA A 19 20.41 7.29 4.53
CA ALA A 19 21.43 6.29 4.22
C ALA A 19 21.87 5.46 5.45
N GLU A 20 21.66 6.00 6.66
CA GLU A 20 21.93 5.33 7.94
C GLU A 20 20.70 4.60 8.50
N SER A 21 19.55 4.71 7.83
CA SER A 21 18.30 4.13 8.32
C SER A 21 17.99 2.83 7.58
N GLU A 22 17.48 1.86 8.32
CA GLU A 22 16.99 0.60 7.77
C GLU A 22 15.48 0.53 7.96
N PRO A 23 14.68 0.51 6.87
CA PRO A 23 13.25 0.37 7.00
C PRO A 23 12.90 -1.05 7.45
N TRP A 24 11.77 -1.17 8.14
CA TRP A 24 11.24 -2.46 8.55
C TRP A 24 9.73 -2.48 8.39
N TRP A 25 9.23 -3.62 7.93
CA TRP A 25 7.81 -3.93 7.78
C TRP A 25 7.52 -5.27 8.47
N PRO A 26 6.33 -5.42 9.08
CA PRO A 26 5.92 -6.72 9.60
C PRO A 26 5.74 -7.73 8.48
N GLU A 27 5.72 -9.01 8.85
CA GLU A 27 5.36 -10.08 7.92
C GLU A 27 3.94 -9.86 7.40
N THR A 28 3.79 -9.93 6.07
CA THR A 28 2.49 -9.81 5.41
C THR A 28 1.66 -11.03 5.72
N ALA A 29 0.41 -10.83 6.17
CA ALA A 29 -0.52 -11.93 6.33
C ALA A 29 -0.83 -12.59 4.98
N THR A 30 -0.68 -13.91 4.91
CA THR A 30 -1.03 -14.68 3.72
C THR A 30 -2.54 -14.92 3.66
N ALA A 31 -3.13 -14.73 2.48
CA ALA A 31 -4.53 -15.04 2.25
C ALA A 31 -4.77 -16.57 2.28
N PRO A 32 -5.94 -17.05 2.76
CA PRO A 32 -6.34 -18.46 2.61
C PRO A 32 -6.34 -18.93 1.15
N GLU A 33 -6.16 -20.24 0.92
CA GLU A 33 -6.03 -20.86 -0.41
C GLU A 33 -7.17 -20.52 -1.38
N ASP A 34 -8.42 -20.48 -0.90
CA ASP A 34 -9.60 -20.18 -1.73
C ASP A 34 -9.96 -18.68 -1.79
N SER A 35 -9.06 -17.79 -1.39
CA SER A 35 -9.31 -16.34 -1.43
C SER A 35 -9.25 -15.81 -2.87
N PRO A 36 -10.10 -14.83 -3.24
CA PRO A 36 -9.98 -14.20 -4.55
C PRO A 36 -8.68 -13.40 -4.67
N ASN A 37 -8.16 -13.30 -5.89
CA ASN A 37 -7.07 -12.37 -6.19
C ASN A 37 -7.58 -10.93 -6.08
N VAL A 38 -6.79 -10.05 -5.47
CA VAL A 38 -7.06 -8.61 -5.39
C VAL A 38 -5.99 -7.88 -6.17
N LEU A 39 -6.40 -7.06 -7.15
CA LEU A 39 -5.52 -6.14 -7.86
C LEU A 39 -5.86 -4.70 -7.44
N VAL A 40 -4.91 -4.00 -6.83
CA VAL A 40 -5.04 -2.58 -6.50
C VAL A 40 -4.22 -1.78 -7.50
N VAL A 41 -4.88 -0.85 -8.19
CA VAL A 41 -4.23 0.17 -9.00
C VAL A 41 -4.39 1.50 -8.28
N LEU A 42 -3.27 2.08 -7.84
CA LEU A 42 -3.24 3.36 -7.15
C LEU A 42 -2.47 4.36 -8.00
N LEU A 43 -3.11 5.49 -8.31
CA LEU A 43 -2.49 6.62 -8.97
C LEU A 43 -2.31 7.74 -7.96
N ASP A 44 -1.07 8.16 -7.77
CA ASP A 44 -0.76 9.28 -6.90
C ASP A 44 -1.19 10.61 -7.54
N ASP A 45 -1.53 11.61 -6.74
CA ASP A 45 -1.93 12.97 -7.16
C ASP A 45 -2.99 13.07 -8.27
N THR A 46 -3.78 12.01 -8.48
CA THR A 46 -4.83 12.00 -9.51
C THR A 46 -6.13 12.56 -8.95
N GLY A 47 -6.50 13.75 -9.41
CA GLY A 47 -7.78 14.39 -9.08
C GLY A 47 -8.97 13.65 -9.69
N PHE A 48 -10.14 13.77 -9.05
CA PHE A 48 -11.37 13.07 -9.48
C PHE A 48 -11.74 13.38 -10.94
N ALA A 49 -11.67 14.65 -11.36
CA ALA A 49 -12.01 15.10 -12.71
C ALA A 49 -10.88 14.90 -13.74
N HIS A 50 -9.83 14.14 -13.42
CA HIS A 50 -8.76 13.82 -14.38
C HIS A 50 -9.10 12.64 -15.31
N LEU A 51 -10.07 11.79 -14.97
CA LEU A 51 -10.51 10.70 -15.84
C LEU A 51 -11.65 11.16 -16.75
N GLY A 52 -11.62 10.74 -18.02
CA GLY A 52 -12.62 11.13 -19.02
C GLY A 52 -14.05 10.78 -18.62
N CYS A 53 -14.26 9.62 -17.97
CA CYS A 53 -15.58 9.20 -17.48
C CYS A 53 -16.16 10.10 -16.36
N TYR A 54 -15.34 10.95 -15.75
CA TYR A 54 -15.75 11.96 -14.76
C TYR A 54 -15.75 13.39 -15.33
N GLY A 55 -15.68 13.57 -16.65
CA GLY A 55 -15.82 14.87 -17.32
C GLY A 55 -14.52 15.59 -17.65
N SER A 56 -13.38 14.90 -17.58
CA SER A 56 -12.10 15.45 -18.06
C SER A 56 -12.10 15.66 -19.58
N SER A 57 -11.26 16.60 -20.06
CA SER A 57 -10.92 16.72 -21.48
C SER A 57 -9.83 15.75 -21.95
N ILE A 58 -9.22 15.00 -21.03
CA ILE A 58 -8.18 14.01 -21.32
C ILE A 58 -8.86 12.69 -21.73
N ASP A 59 -8.42 12.10 -22.83
CA ASP A 59 -8.90 10.78 -23.29
C ASP A 59 -8.20 9.66 -22.49
N THR A 60 -8.96 8.99 -21.62
CA THR A 60 -8.47 7.90 -20.75
C THR A 60 -9.28 6.61 -20.97
N PRO A 61 -9.18 5.96 -22.15
CA PRO A 61 -9.84 4.68 -22.44
C PRO A 61 -9.16 3.48 -21.77
#